data_AF-A0A8H7SQC5-F1
#
_entry.id   AF-A0A8H7SQC5-F1
#
_cell.length_a   1.000
_cell.length_b   1.000
_cell.length_c   1.000
_cell.angle_alpha   90.00
_cell.angle_beta   90.00
_cell.angle_gamma   90.00
#
_symmetry.space_group_name_H-M   'P 1'
#
loop_
_entity.id
_entity.type
_entity.pdbx_description
1 polymer ?
#
loop_
_entity_poly.entity_id
_entity_poly.type
_entity_poly.pdbx_seq_one_letter_code
_entity_poly.pdbx_strand_id
1 'polypeptide(L)'
;MTRIAVDHEQLLHALLLLDPTAATTLLDTNTVSAILENGIHDVSSSSSSSSVVPTNSANDIHAAQLTTVTPSPAPLVIAVPTTGYTSTMVINGQQKEVVVTVKQITNDSHIRPCYRKGKRVPFSQYWIPKENEWDEDNDGERVYLAGDIKKPLLDKNKKEIGLVPIDMYDKCEMEGTCLLENGDLINIDNSTKSFIKVGQKGRQHNVFGLGSGSQNLVPFVSVAANDIPYGQTLYIEKLDGLDLGNNQKHNGCVRVDDDSWSFNTCQIDFFVLSYVDYLWLDLDDKVSVEFTECKVKNYITRHHLALVKATTDQTIIPSLLDAKYVS
;
A
#
# COMPACT_ATOMS: atom_id res chain seq x y z
N MET A 1 -12.65 17.69 17.08
CA MET A 1 -12.66 17.24 15.68
C MET A 1 -14.10 17.23 15.20
N THR A 2 -14.41 18.14 14.30
CA THR A 2 -15.74 18.33 13.70
C THR A 2 -15.83 17.36 12.52
N ARG A 3 -16.89 16.55 12.46
CA ARG A 3 -17.09 15.61 11.35
C ARG A 3 -17.25 16.37 10.04
N ILE A 4 -16.38 16.11 9.07
CA ILE A 4 -16.51 16.62 7.71
C ILE A 4 -17.57 15.77 7.00
N ALA A 5 -18.58 16.41 6.43
CA ALA A 5 -19.53 15.75 5.57
C ALA A 5 -18.80 15.32 4.29
N VAL A 6 -18.74 14.01 4.03
CA VAL A 6 -18.18 13.48 2.77
C VAL A 6 -19.09 13.96 1.63
N ASP A 7 -18.50 14.68 0.69
CA ASP A 7 -19.18 15.18 -0.49
C ASP A 7 -19.64 14.02 -1.39
N HIS A 8 -20.94 13.98 -1.66
CA HIS A 8 -21.64 12.92 -2.42
C HIS A 8 -21.09 12.79 -3.85
N GLU A 9 -20.47 13.84 -4.39
CA GLU A 9 -19.91 13.89 -5.74
C GLU A 9 -18.61 13.05 -5.87
N GLN A 10 -17.79 12.99 -4.82
CA GLN A 10 -16.56 12.17 -4.81
C GLN A 10 -16.85 10.67 -4.65
N LEU A 11 -17.88 10.32 -3.87
CA LEU A 11 -18.34 8.93 -3.80
C LEU A 11 -18.78 8.45 -5.20
N LEU A 12 -19.45 9.32 -5.95
CA LEU A 12 -19.93 9.05 -7.31
C LEU A 12 -18.77 8.88 -8.31
N HIS A 13 -17.74 9.73 -8.23
CA HIS A 13 -16.55 9.60 -9.07
C HIS A 13 -15.70 8.36 -8.72
N ALA A 14 -15.58 8.00 -7.44
CA ALA A 14 -14.92 6.77 -7.02
C ALA A 14 -15.69 5.52 -7.50
N LEU A 15 -17.03 5.53 -7.41
CA LEU A 15 -17.90 4.48 -7.95
C LEU A 15 -17.75 4.31 -9.46
N LEU A 16 -17.64 5.40 -10.22
CA LEU A 16 -17.45 5.38 -11.67
C LEU A 16 -16.08 4.84 -12.11
N LEU A 17 -15.06 4.94 -11.25
CA LEU A 17 -13.72 4.37 -11.49
C LEU A 17 -13.64 2.88 -11.14
N LEU A 18 -14.52 2.39 -10.25
CA LEU A 18 -14.54 1.00 -9.79
C LEU A 18 -15.39 0.10 -10.68
N ASP A 19 -16.48 0.61 -11.28
CA ASP A 19 -17.29 -0.12 -12.24
C ASP A 19 -18.07 0.83 -13.19
N PRO A 20 -17.66 0.97 -14.47
CA PRO A 20 -18.38 1.83 -15.41
C PRO A 20 -19.80 1.32 -15.76
N THR A 21 -20.19 0.12 -15.33
CA THR A 21 -21.53 -0.44 -15.53
C THR A 21 -22.49 -0.21 -14.35
N ALA A 22 -22.00 0.30 -13.22
CA ALA A 22 -22.83 0.61 -12.05
C ALA A 22 -23.64 1.92 -12.19
N ALA A 23 -23.34 2.75 -13.19
CA ALA A 23 -24.01 4.03 -13.43
C ALA A 23 -25.43 3.89 -14.00
N THR A 24 -25.79 2.74 -14.57
CA THR A 24 -27.10 2.50 -15.22
C THR A 24 -28.22 2.08 -14.27
N THR A 25 -27.95 1.86 -12.98
CA THR A 25 -28.96 1.44 -11.99
C THR A 25 -29.35 2.52 -10.97
N LEU A 26 -28.76 3.73 -11.05
CA LEU A 26 -29.06 4.86 -10.16
C LEU A 26 -29.81 6.01 -10.84
N LEU A 27 -30.12 5.90 -12.13
CA LEU A 27 -30.92 6.86 -12.89
C LEU A 27 -32.29 6.27 -13.26
N ASP A 28 -33.01 5.75 -12.28
CA ASP A 28 -34.43 5.44 -12.42
C ASP A 28 -35.16 5.86 -11.14
N THR A 29 -35.46 7.16 -11.03
CA THR A 29 -36.70 7.72 -10.47
C THR A 29 -36.70 9.25 -10.61
N ASN A 30 -37.47 9.72 -11.59
CA ASN A 30 -38.21 10.99 -11.61
C ASN A 30 -37.46 12.32 -11.37
N THR A 31 -37.08 13.03 -12.44
CA THR A 31 -37.85 14.20 -12.95
C THR A 31 -37.26 14.72 -14.28
N VAL A 32 -37.97 14.46 -15.37
CA VAL A 32 -37.77 15.11 -16.67
C VAL A 32 -38.74 16.29 -16.75
N SER A 33 -38.24 17.51 -16.92
CA SER A 33 -38.86 18.56 -17.76
C SER A 33 -37.98 19.81 -17.87
N ALA A 34 -37.81 20.28 -19.12
CA ALA A 34 -37.16 21.52 -19.58
C ALA A 34 -35.62 21.52 -19.47
N ILE A 35 -34.83 21.63 -20.53
CA ILE A 35 -34.91 22.56 -21.67
C ILE A 35 -34.36 21.88 -22.93
N LEU A 36 -35.17 21.88 -24.00
CA LEU A 36 -34.77 21.65 -25.39
C LEU A 36 -34.58 23.02 -26.06
N GLU A 37 -33.80 23.03 -27.14
CA GLU A 37 -33.58 24.12 -28.12
C GLU A 37 -32.37 25.03 -27.89
N ASN A 38 -31.23 24.70 -28.52
CA ASN A 38 -30.91 25.20 -29.87
C ASN A 38 -29.46 24.88 -30.26
N GLY A 39 -29.24 24.59 -31.56
CA GLY A 39 -27.92 24.76 -32.17
C GLY A 39 -27.31 23.55 -32.88
N ILE A 40 -28.05 22.96 -33.83
CA ILE A 40 -27.47 22.11 -34.88
C ILE A 40 -26.76 23.02 -35.89
N HIS A 41 -25.50 22.72 -36.21
CA HIS A 41 -24.90 23.10 -37.48
C HIS A 41 -24.17 21.89 -38.09
N ASP A 42 -24.73 21.45 -39.23
CA ASP A 42 -24.13 20.58 -40.24
C ASP A 42 -22.75 21.07 -40.70
N VAL A 43 -21.82 20.14 -40.90
CA VAL A 43 -21.11 19.99 -42.19
C VAL A 43 -20.83 18.50 -42.43
N SER A 44 -21.32 18.01 -43.56
CA SER A 44 -21.19 16.67 -44.12
C SER A 44 -19.99 16.53 -45.07
N SER A 45 -19.62 15.25 -45.32
CA SER A 45 -18.98 14.70 -46.55
C SER A 45 -17.45 14.87 -46.67
N SER A 46 -16.65 13.92 -47.18
CA SER A 46 -16.90 12.77 -48.08
C SER A 46 -15.70 11.79 -48.09
N SER A 47 -16.02 10.49 -48.18
CA SER A 47 -15.36 9.34 -48.86
C SER A 47 -13.99 9.47 -49.55
N SER A 48 -13.12 8.43 -49.44
CA SER A 48 -12.98 7.35 -50.45
C SER A 48 -11.70 6.48 -50.29
N SER A 49 -11.89 5.15 -50.34
CA SER A 49 -11.06 4.05 -50.92
C SER A 49 -9.56 4.28 -51.21
N SER A 50 -8.63 3.33 -51.01
CA SER A 50 -8.57 2.00 -51.69
C SER A 50 -7.47 1.08 -51.13
N SER A 51 -7.78 -0.22 -51.17
CA SER A 51 -6.98 -1.44 -51.11
C SER A 51 -5.62 -1.49 -51.85
N VAL A 52 -4.62 -2.19 -51.28
CA VAL A 52 -3.71 -3.12 -51.99
C VAL A 52 -3.24 -4.24 -51.03
N VAL A 53 -3.48 -5.49 -51.44
CA VAL A 53 -2.86 -6.74 -50.97
C VAL A 53 -1.70 -7.07 -51.93
N PRO A 54 -0.58 -7.65 -51.45
CA PRO A 54 -0.20 -8.93 -52.02
C PRO A 54 0.25 -9.98 -50.99
N THR A 55 0.14 -11.20 -51.48
CA THR A 55 0.26 -12.53 -50.91
C THR A 55 1.70 -13.10 -50.83
N ASN A 56 1.83 -14.13 -49.98
CA ASN A 56 2.72 -15.30 -50.03
C ASN A 56 4.21 -15.13 -49.69
N SER A 57 4.68 -15.82 -48.65
CA SER A 57 5.22 -17.18 -48.85
C SER A 57 5.61 -17.86 -47.53
N ALA A 58 5.49 -19.18 -47.56
CA ALA A 58 5.69 -20.14 -46.49
C ALA A 58 7.16 -20.59 -46.36
N ASN A 59 7.39 -21.33 -45.26
CA ASN A 59 8.51 -22.20 -44.91
C ASN A 59 9.75 -21.52 -44.29
N ASP A 60 9.99 -21.75 -43.00
CA ASP A 60 10.79 -22.92 -42.63
C ASP A 60 10.66 -23.25 -41.14
N ILE A 61 10.39 -24.54 -40.89
CA ILE A 61 10.30 -25.16 -39.58
C ILE A 61 11.71 -25.66 -39.24
N HIS A 62 12.38 -24.99 -38.31
CA HIS A 62 13.52 -25.58 -37.60
C HIS A 62 13.11 -25.85 -36.16
N ALA A 63 12.80 -27.12 -35.90
CA ALA A 63 12.73 -27.70 -34.58
C ALA A 63 14.12 -27.62 -33.92
N ALA A 64 14.28 -26.71 -32.97
CA ALA A 64 15.40 -26.71 -32.05
C ALA A 64 14.98 -27.39 -30.74
N GLN A 65 15.83 -28.31 -30.31
CA GLN A 65 15.61 -29.29 -29.25
C GLN A 65 15.24 -28.67 -27.90
N LEU A 66 14.17 -29.22 -27.31
CA LEU A 66 13.79 -29.01 -25.93
C LEU A 66 14.81 -29.74 -25.03
N THR A 67 15.80 -29.02 -24.50
CA THR A 67 16.65 -29.54 -23.42
C THR A 67 15.91 -29.39 -22.10
N THR A 68 15.39 -30.51 -21.60
CA THR A 68 14.81 -30.60 -20.25
C THR A 68 15.90 -30.40 -19.20
N VAL A 69 16.00 -29.18 -18.66
CA VAL A 69 16.75 -28.94 -17.42
C VAL A 69 15.83 -29.32 -16.27
N THR A 70 16.15 -30.45 -15.63
CA THR A 70 15.53 -30.86 -14.37
C THR A 70 15.84 -29.82 -13.29
N PRO A 71 14.84 -29.15 -12.68
CA PRO A 71 15.10 -28.31 -11.53
C PRO A 71 15.54 -29.19 -10.36
N SER A 72 16.68 -28.83 -9.77
CA SER A 72 17.15 -29.34 -8.48
C SER A 72 16.03 -29.23 -7.45
N PRO A 73 15.77 -30.25 -6.60
CA PRO A 73 14.73 -30.17 -5.60
C PRO A 73 15.00 -28.98 -4.66
N ALA A 74 14.04 -28.07 -4.60
CA ALA A 74 14.03 -26.99 -3.61
C ALA A 74 14.18 -27.60 -2.21
N PRO A 75 14.96 -26.99 -1.30
CA PRO A 75 15.05 -27.47 0.06
C PRO A 75 13.65 -27.51 0.67
N LEU A 76 13.30 -28.65 1.27
CA LEU A 76 12.08 -28.84 2.04
C LEU A 76 11.99 -27.72 3.08
N VAL A 77 11.13 -26.73 2.84
CA VAL A 77 10.67 -25.82 3.88
C VAL A 77 9.67 -26.62 4.71
N ILE A 78 10.16 -27.26 5.76
CA ILE A 78 9.32 -27.89 6.77
C ILE A 78 8.59 -26.74 7.48
N ALA A 79 7.29 -26.61 7.20
CA ALA A 79 6.41 -25.79 8.03
C ALA A 79 6.48 -26.35 9.45
N VAL A 80 7.09 -25.62 10.38
CA VAL A 80 7.13 -26.00 11.79
C VAL A 80 5.74 -25.72 12.38
N PRO A 81 5.00 -26.73 12.85
CA PRO A 81 3.74 -26.49 13.54
C PRO A 81 4.01 -25.78 14.87
N THR A 82 3.13 -24.84 15.21
CA THR A 82 3.16 -23.96 16.39
C THR A 82 2.88 -24.66 17.73
N THR A 83 3.31 -25.91 17.88
CA THR A 83 3.23 -26.64 19.14
C THR A 83 4.44 -27.56 19.26
N GLY A 84 5.29 -27.27 20.25
CA GLY A 84 6.45 -28.04 20.76
C GLY A 84 7.08 -29.08 19.84
N TYR A 85 8.36 -28.92 19.50
CA TYR A 85 9.12 -30.00 18.87
C TYR A 85 9.74 -30.92 19.93
N THR A 86 9.66 -32.21 19.68
CA THR A 86 10.33 -33.22 20.49
C THR A 86 11.69 -33.52 19.87
N SER A 87 12.76 -33.37 20.65
CA SER A 87 14.12 -33.69 20.21
C SER A 87 14.67 -34.85 21.04
N THR A 88 15.20 -35.87 20.37
CA THR A 88 15.82 -37.01 21.03
C THR A 88 17.31 -36.72 21.19
N MET A 89 17.77 -36.54 22.42
CA MET A 89 19.20 -36.40 22.73
C MET A 89 19.72 -37.69 23.35
N VAL A 90 20.93 -38.10 22.97
CA VAL A 90 21.64 -39.21 23.63
C VAL A 90 22.55 -38.61 24.70
N ILE A 91 22.24 -38.88 25.96
CA ILE A 91 23.07 -38.49 27.10
C ILE A 91 23.56 -39.79 27.75
N ASN A 92 24.88 -39.98 27.83
CA ASN A 92 25.52 -41.17 28.40
C ASN A 92 25.02 -42.50 27.80
N GLY A 93 24.83 -42.55 26.48
CA GLY A 93 24.41 -43.77 25.77
C GLY A 93 22.93 -44.15 25.94
N GLN A 94 22.14 -43.35 26.64
CA GLN A 94 20.69 -43.52 26.73
C GLN A 94 19.98 -42.45 25.90
N GLN A 95 19.09 -42.88 25.01
CA GLN A 95 18.18 -41.98 24.30
C GLN A 95 17.18 -41.41 25.30
N LYS A 96 17.18 -40.09 25.46
CA LYS A 96 16.21 -39.39 26.30
C LYS A 96 15.43 -38.41 25.43
N GLU A 97 14.13 -38.59 25.42
CA GLU A 97 13.20 -37.71 24.72
C GLU A 97 13.07 -36.41 25.52
N VAL A 98 13.48 -35.30 24.91
CA VAL A 98 13.40 -33.96 25.51
C VAL A 98 12.30 -33.20 24.77
N VAL A 99 11.17 -33.04 25.45
CA VAL A 99 10.07 -32.18 24.98
C VAL A 99 10.45 -30.73 25.28
N VAL A 100 10.86 -29.99 24.25
CA VAL A 100 11.15 -28.56 24.38
C VAL A 100 9.85 -27.80 24.24
N THR A 101 9.27 -27.44 25.38
CA THR A 101 8.10 -26.55 25.40
C THR A 101 8.59 -25.12 25.25
N VAL A 102 8.56 -24.59 24.03
CA VAL A 102 8.71 -23.14 23.81
C VAL A 102 7.42 -22.50 24.29
N LYS A 103 7.37 -22.08 25.56
CA LYS A 103 6.36 -21.11 25.98
C LYS A 103 6.60 -19.86 25.15
N GLN A 104 5.58 -19.34 24.47
CA GLN A 104 5.61 -17.97 23.97
C GLN A 104 6.04 -17.09 25.14
N ILE A 105 7.24 -16.53 25.07
CA ILE A 105 7.70 -15.53 26.02
C ILE A 105 7.09 -14.21 25.54
N THR A 106 5.79 -14.03 25.72
CA THR A 106 5.25 -12.68 25.89
C THR A 106 5.64 -12.25 27.29
N ASN A 107 6.92 -11.95 27.52
CA ASN A 107 7.32 -11.33 28.77
C ASN A 107 6.69 -9.93 28.79
N ASP A 108 5.53 -9.84 29.45
CA ASP A 108 4.77 -8.61 29.70
C ASP A 108 5.63 -7.51 30.38
N SER A 109 6.82 -7.88 30.87
CA SER A 109 7.84 -6.97 31.38
C SER A 109 8.49 -6.07 30.32
N HIS A 110 8.43 -6.43 29.03
CA HIS A 110 8.97 -5.61 27.93
C HIS A 110 7.90 -4.79 27.21
N ILE A 111 6.62 -5.07 27.45
CA ILE A 111 5.51 -4.32 26.87
C ILE A 111 5.30 -3.05 27.69
N ARG A 112 5.31 -1.89 27.02
CA ARG A 112 5.08 -0.62 27.69
C ARG A 112 3.69 -0.60 28.34
N PRO A 113 3.53 0.04 29.52
CA PRO A 113 2.26 0.01 30.26
C PRO A 113 1.03 0.49 29.48
N CYS A 114 1.22 1.35 28.49
CA CYS A 114 0.16 1.88 27.62
C CYS A 114 -0.44 0.85 26.65
N TYR A 115 0.28 -0.23 26.35
CA TYR A 115 -0.22 -1.32 25.50
C TYR A 115 -0.77 -2.49 26.30
N ARG A 116 -0.76 -2.42 27.65
CA ARG A 116 -1.29 -3.51 28.48
C ARG A 116 -2.78 -3.68 28.25
N LYS A 117 -3.25 -4.90 28.49
CA LYS A 117 -4.66 -5.28 28.36
C LYS A 117 -5.61 -4.25 29.00
N GLY A 118 -6.63 -3.85 28.24
CA GLY A 118 -7.63 -2.87 28.66
C GLY A 118 -7.20 -1.41 28.51
N LYS A 119 -6.02 -1.14 27.96
CA LYS A 119 -5.59 0.19 27.53
C LYS A 119 -5.78 0.36 26.03
N ARG A 120 -5.99 1.62 25.62
CA ARG A 120 -6.06 2.03 24.22
C ARG A 120 -5.00 3.09 23.98
N VAL A 121 -4.36 3.04 22.83
CA VAL A 121 -3.38 4.02 22.34
C VAL A 121 -3.98 4.83 21.20
N PRO A 122 -3.53 6.09 20.96
CA PRO A 122 -3.85 6.82 19.75
C PRO A 122 -3.58 5.98 18.50
N PHE A 123 -4.52 6.05 17.57
CA PHE A 123 -4.50 5.36 16.30
C PHE A 123 -4.80 6.38 15.21
N SER A 124 -3.85 6.55 14.30
CA SER A 124 -3.97 7.42 13.14
C SER A 124 -3.78 6.62 11.86
N GLN A 125 -3.92 7.29 10.72
CA GLN A 125 -3.68 6.72 9.41
C GLN A 125 -2.72 7.64 8.66
N TYR A 126 -1.88 7.05 7.79
CA TYR A 126 -1.02 7.78 6.87
C TYR A 126 -1.04 7.14 5.49
N TRP A 127 -0.69 7.92 4.46
CA TRP A 127 -0.82 7.53 3.06
C TRP A 127 0.28 8.14 2.19
N ILE A 128 0.30 7.79 0.90
CA ILE A 128 1.21 8.39 -0.08
C ILE A 128 0.47 9.59 -0.73
N PRO A 129 0.80 10.85 -0.38
CA PRO A 129 0.32 12.02 -1.10
C PRO A 129 0.74 11.97 -2.56
N LYS A 130 -0.16 12.44 -3.42
CA LYS A 130 -0.03 12.35 -4.88
C LYS A 130 -0.15 13.75 -5.50
N GLU A 131 0.83 14.11 -6.31
CA GLU A 131 0.81 15.38 -7.05
C GLU A 131 -0.41 15.42 -7.99
N ASN A 132 -1.09 16.57 -8.01
CA ASN A 132 -2.36 16.80 -8.71
C ASN A 132 -3.54 15.95 -8.19
N GLU A 133 -3.57 15.66 -6.89
CA GLU A 133 -4.73 15.05 -6.22
C GLU A 133 -5.17 15.84 -4.98
N TRP A 134 -6.38 15.54 -4.49
CA TRP A 134 -6.91 16.08 -3.24
C TRP A 134 -6.30 15.35 -2.04
N ASP A 135 -6.10 16.10 -0.95
CA ASP A 135 -5.54 15.66 0.32
C ASP A 135 -6.12 16.51 1.48
N GLU A 136 -5.60 16.36 2.70
CA GLU A 136 -5.87 17.21 3.85
C GLU A 136 -4.59 17.81 4.45
N ASP A 137 -4.71 19.03 4.98
CA ASP A 137 -3.67 19.66 5.78
C ASP A 137 -3.72 19.23 7.27
N ASN A 138 -2.83 19.79 8.08
CA ASN A 138 -2.73 19.48 9.51
C ASN A 138 -3.95 19.90 10.34
N ASP A 139 -4.76 20.82 9.83
CA ASP A 139 -5.99 21.29 10.47
C ASP A 139 -7.21 20.47 10.03
N GLY A 140 -7.02 19.52 9.10
CA GLY A 140 -8.06 18.69 8.51
C GLY A 140 -8.79 19.38 7.36
N GLU A 141 -8.28 20.50 6.85
CA GLU A 141 -8.88 21.21 5.73
C GLU A 141 -8.42 20.60 4.41
N ARG A 142 -9.34 20.53 3.44
CA ARG A 142 -9.07 19.95 2.13
C ARG A 142 -8.09 20.83 1.34
N VAL A 143 -7.05 20.22 0.80
CA VAL A 143 -6.05 20.87 -0.04
C VAL A 143 -5.90 20.10 -1.36
N TYR A 144 -5.65 20.82 -2.45
CA TYR A 144 -5.35 20.21 -3.75
C TYR A 144 -3.85 20.37 -4.03
N LEU A 145 -3.14 19.26 -4.21
CA LEU A 145 -1.68 19.20 -4.29
C LEU A 145 -1.16 19.59 -5.69
N ALA A 146 -1.60 20.75 -6.18
CA ALA A 146 -1.22 21.34 -7.46
C ALA A 146 -0.89 22.82 -7.30
N GLY A 147 -0.23 23.43 -8.29
CA GLY A 147 0.01 24.87 -8.30
C GLY A 147 1.24 25.29 -9.09
N ASP A 148 1.28 26.58 -9.40
CA ASP A 148 2.36 27.19 -10.20
C ASP A 148 3.61 27.51 -9.38
N ILE A 149 3.44 27.76 -8.07
CA ILE A 149 4.56 28.03 -7.18
C ILE A 149 5.15 26.70 -6.74
N LYS A 150 6.39 26.45 -7.16
CA LYS A 150 7.06 25.16 -6.92
C LYS A 150 8.32 25.29 -6.08
N LYS A 151 8.65 24.20 -5.40
CA LYS A 151 9.81 24.04 -4.52
C LYS A 151 10.59 22.77 -4.91
N PRO A 152 11.93 22.81 -4.94
CA PRO A 152 12.72 21.67 -5.36
C PRO A 152 12.80 20.61 -4.25
N LEU A 153 12.61 19.35 -4.62
CA LEU A 153 12.96 18.19 -3.80
C LEU A 153 14.47 17.94 -3.97
N LEU A 154 15.23 18.12 -2.91
CA LEU A 154 16.69 18.02 -2.93
C LEU A 154 17.18 16.74 -2.27
N ASP A 155 18.14 16.08 -2.91
CA ASP A 155 18.88 14.97 -2.32
C ASP A 155 19.89 15.43 -1.25
N LYS A 156 20.56 14.46 -0.60
CA LYS A 156 21.58 14.74 0.43
C LYS A 156 22.78 15.56 -0.07
N ASN A 157 23.01 15.60 -1.39
CA ASN A 157 24.06 16.38 -2.04
C ASN A 157 23.54 17.72 -2.58
N LYS A 158 22.30 18.11 -2.23
CA LYS A 158 21.61 19.32 -2.73
C LYS A 158 21.35 19.28 -4.23
N LYS A 159 21.32 18.09 -4.84
CA LYS A 159 20.91 17.91 -6.23
C LYS A 159 19.39 17.81 -6.29
N GLU A 160 18.80 18.51 -7.25
CA GLU A 160 17.37 18.44 -7.53
C GLU A 160 16.98 17.04 -8.07
N ILE A 161 15.96 16.46 -7.45
CA ILE A 161 15.30 15.22 -7.89
C ILE A 161 14.03 15.54 -8.68
N GLY A 162 13.33 16.62 -8.29
CA GLY A 162 12.12 17.09 -8.94
C GLY A 162 11.68 18.45 -8.39
N LEU A 163 10.72 19.06 -9.06
CA LEU A 163 10.15 20.37 -8.73
C LEU A 163 8.64 20.23 -8.58
N VAL A 164 8.13 20.45 -7.37
CA VAL A 164 6.73 20.15 -7.01
C VAL A 164 6.03 21.39 -6.43
N PRO A 165 4.68 21.49 -6.51
CA PRO A 165 3.91 22.52 -5.81
C PRO A 165 4.27 22.62 -4.32
N ILE A 166 4.13 23.81 -3.72
CA ILE A 166 4.46 24.00 -2.29
C ILE A 166 3.68 23.04 -1.39
N ASP A 167 2.36 22.91 -1.58
CA ASP A 167 1.55 22.01 -0.75
C ASP A 167 1.97 20.55 -0.92
N MET A 168 2.35 20.15 -2.13
CA MET A 168 2.91 18.82 -2.40
C MET A 168 4.26 18.62 -1.68
N TYR A 169 5.13 19.63 -1.68
CA TYR A 169 6.39 19.56 -0.93
C TYR A 169 6.12 19.34 0.57
N ASP A 170 5.22 20.11 1.15
CA ASP A 170 4.94 20.05 2.59
C ASP A 170 4.31 18.70 2.96
N LYS A 171 3.44 18.14 2.11
CA LYS A 171 2.93 16.77 2.27
C LYS A 171 4.03 15.70 2.11
N CYS A 172 4.95 15.85 1.15
CA CYS A 172 6.10 14.94 1.03
C CYS A 172 6.96 14.94 2.30
N GLU A 173 7.17 16.10 2.94
CA GLU A 173 7.93 16.22 4.19
C GLU A 173 7.16 15.63 5.39
N MET A 174 5.85 15.82 5.42
CA MET A 174 4.99 15.35 6.50
C MET A 174 4.86 13.83 6.52
N GLU A 175 4.49 13.24 5.38
CA GLU A 175 4.11 11.82 5.24
C GLU A 175 5.32 10.90 5.05
N GLY A 176 6.50 11.46 4.74
CA GLY A 176 7.74 10.70 4.58
C GLY A 176 7.88 9.97 3.23
N THR A 177 6.78 9.76 2.51
CA THR A 177 6.74 9.19 1.14
C THR A 177 5.77 9.99 0.28
N CYS A 178 6.08 10.24 -0.99
CA CYS A 178 5.13 10.88 -1.91
C CYS A 178 5.34 10.44 -3.36
N LEU A 179 4.28 10.55 -4.18
CA LEU A 179 4.28 10.14 -5.59
C LEU A 179 4.07 11.34 -6.50
N LEU A 180 5.01 11.54 -7.41
CA LEU A 180 4.99 12.66 -8.35
C LEU A 180 4.11 12.37 -9.58
N GLU A 181 3.77 13.42 -10.32
CA GLU A 181 2.95 13.32 -11.54
C GLU A 181 3.62 12.39 -12.58
N ASN A 182 4.93 12.46 -12.70
CA ASN A 182 5.71 11.62 -13.63
C ASN A 182 5.79 10.14 -13.20
N GLY A 183 5.35 9.79 -11.98
CA GLY A 183 5.38 8.46 -11.41
C GLY A 183 6.67 8.09 -10.67
N ASP A 184 7.59 9.04 -10.49
CA ASP A 184 8.68 8.90 -9.54
C ASP A 184 8.11 8.81 -8.12
N LEU A 185 8.61 7.84 -7.35
CA LEU A 185 8.28 7.66 -5.95
C LEU A 185 9.45 8.18 -5.12
N ILE A 186 9.13 9.07 -4.20
CA ILE A 186 10.09 9.79 -3.37
C ILE A 186 9.87 9.40 -1.92
N ASN A 187 10.96 9.12 -1.19
CA ASN A 187 10.97 8.99 0.26
C ASN A 187 11.84 10.09 0.87
N ILE A 188 11.63 10.39 2.15
CA ILE A 188 12.63 11.06 2.97
C ILE A 188 13.72 10.04 3.33
N ASP A 189 14.98 10.47 3.28
CA ASP A 189 16.12 9.66 3.71
C ASP A 189 16.13 9.57 5.23
N ASN A 190 16.00 8.37 5.80
CA ASN A 190 15.97 8.14 7.26
C ASN A 190 17.22 8.64 8.00
N SER A 191 18.33 8.92 7.29
CA SER A 191 19.56 9.45 7.87
C SER A 191 19.72 10.97 7.75
N THR A 192 18.88 11.64 6.96
CA THR A 192 18.96 13.10 6.73
C THR A 192 17.56 13.74 6.67
N LYS A 193 17.48 15.04 6.38
CA LYS A 193 16.21 15.71 6.03
C LYS A 193 16.07 15.92 4.52
N SER A 194 16.66 15.02 3.74
CA SER A 194 16.73 15.13 2.28
C SER A 194 15.85 14.07 1.63
N PHE A 195 15.52 14.26 0.37
CA PHE A 195 14.71 13.31 -0.38
C PHE A 195 15.57 12.27 -1.12
N ILE A 196 15.00 11.10 -1.37
CA ILE A 196 15.56 10.06 -2.21
C ILE A 196 14.50 9.57 -3.19
N LYS A 197 14.90 9.36 -4.45
CA LYS A 197 14.05 8.68 -5.42
C LYS A 197 14.20 7.17 -5.23
N VAL A 198 13.15 6.51 -4.78
CA VAL A 198 13.16 5.06 -4.46
C VAL A 198 12.59 4.19 -5.59
N GLY A 199 11.96 4.82 -6.58
CA GLY A 199 11.48 4.15 -7.77
C GLY A 199 10.92 5.12 -8.80
N GLN A 200 10.62 4.59 -9.98
CA GLN A 200 10.04 5.33 -11.09
C GLN A 200 8.70 4.71 -11.52
N LYS A 201 8.05 5.32 -12.51
CA LYS A 201 6.88 4.73 -13.17
C LYS A 201 7.19 3.33 -13.68
N GLY A 202 6.31 2.38 -13.40
CA GLY A 202 6.48 0.97 -13.80
C GLY A 202 7.41 0.15 -12.89
N ARG A 203 7.82 0.68 -11.73
CA ARG A 203 8.65 -0.04 -10.75
C ARG A 203 8.03 -1.38 -10.32
N GLN A 204 8.92 -2.34 -10.04
CA GLN A 204 8.58 -3.67 -9.50
C GLN A 204 9.11 -3.88 -8.07
N HIS A 205 10.01 -3.01 -7.62
CA HIS A 205 10.59 -2.99 -6.28
C HIS A 205 10.24 -1.65 -5.61
N ASN A 206 10.28 -1.62 -4.28
CA ASN A 206 9.95 -0.44 -3.48
C ASN A 206 8.60 0.17 -3.88
N VAL A 207 7.61 -0.69 -4.16
CA VAL A 207 6.37 -0.32 -4.84
C VAL A 207 5.60 0.78 -4.09
N PHE A 208 5.53 0.67 -2.77
CA PHE A 208 4.79 1.59 -1.89
C PHE A 208 5.71 2.43 -1.00
N GLY A 209 7.01 2.49 -1.32
CA GLY A 209 7.98 3.25 -0.56
C GLY A 209 8.68 2.42 0.52
N LEU A 210 9.57 3.10 1.22
CA LEU A 210 10.39 2.52 2.28
C LEU A 210 9.78 2.90 3.63
N GLY A 211 9.77 1.96 4.57
CA GLY A 211 9.63 2.31 5.97
C GLY A 211 11.00 2.54 6.61
N SER A 212 11.01 2.88 7.89
CA SER A 212 12.23 3.01 8.68
C SER A 212 12.93 1.69 9.04
N GLY A 213 12.23 0.56 8.87
CA GLY A 213 12.79 -0.79 8.99
C GLY A 213 13.59 -1.25 7.75
N SER A 214 13.84 -2.56 7.66
CA SER A 214 14.41 -3.17 6.43
C SER A 214 13.34 -3.65 5.44
N GLN A 215 12.07 -3.48 5.81
CA GLN A 215 10.89 -3.84 5.03
C GLN A 215 10.42 -2.63 4.21
N ASN A 216 9.89 -2.90 3.02
CA ASN A 216 9.11 -1.89 2.30
C ASN A 216 7.73 -1.74 2.97
N LEU A 217 7.10 -0.58 2.77
CA LEU A 217 5.72 -0.39 3.20
C LEU A 217 4.78 -1.30 2.40
N VAL A 218 3.74 -1.79 3.07
CA VAL A 218 2.71 -2.65 2.51
C VAL A 218 1.35 -2.12 2.96
N PRO A 219 0.47 -1.73 2.04
CA PRO A 219 -0.82 -1.14 2.39
C PRO A 219 -1.68 -2.12 3.16
N PHE A 220 -2.34 -1.61 4.19
CA PHE A 220 -3.17 -2.36 5.13
C PHE A 220 -2.42 -3.45 5.90
N VAL A 221 -1.09 -3.35 6.02
CA VAL A 221 -0.26 -4.27 6.81
C VAL A 221 0.73 -3.49 7.66
N SER A 222 1.40 -2.50 7.07
CA SER A 222 2.42 -1.72 7.75
C SER A 222 1.80 -0.74 8.74
N VAL A 223 2.45 -0.63 9.91
CA VAL A 223 2.20 0.44 10.86
C VAL A 223 3.51 1.15 11.25
N ALA A 224 3.39 2.43 11.58
CA ALA A 224 4.46 3.21 12.20
C ALA A 224 4.34 3.18 13.74
N ALA A 225 5.44 2.89 14.42
CA ALA A 225 5.51 2.91 15.90
C ALA A 225 6.95 3.08 16.39
N ASN A 226 7.22 4.10 17.22
CA ASN A 226 8.59 4.42 17.66
C ASN A 226 9.11 3.55 18.81
N ASP A 227 8.23 2.79 19.46
CA ASP A 227 8.53 2.09 20.70
C ASP A 227 8.23 0.58 20.66
N ILE A 228 8.04 0.06 19.45
CA ILE A 228 7.84 -1.36 19.15
C ILE A 228 8.92 -1.79 18.15
N PRO A 229 9.54 -2.98 18.30
CA PRO A 229 10.56 -3.44 17.37
C PRO A 229 10.03 -3.62 15.93
N TYR A 230 10.83 -3.25 14.93
CA TYR A 230 10.54 -3.53 13.53
C TYR A 230 10.32 -5.04 13.28
N GLY A 231 9.36 -5.35 12.41
CA GLY A 231 8.92 -6.71 12.11
C GLY A 231 8.02 -7.34 13.17
N GLN A 232 7.82 -6.71 14.34
CA GLN A 232 6.87 -7.20 15.33
C GLN A 232 5.47 -7.18 14.73
N THR A 233 4.78 -8.32 14.78
CA THR A 233 3.37 -8.40 14.41
C THR A 233 2.49 -8.04 15.60
N LEU A 234 1.39 -7.37 15.30
CA LEU A 234 0.41 -6.88 16.27
C LEU A 234 -0.97 -7.28 15.80
N TYR A 235 -1.84 -7.62 16.75
CA TYR A 235 -3.27 -7.79 16.48
C TYR A 235 -4.06 -6.60 17.01
N ILE A 236 -4.89 -6.04 16.13
CA ILE A 236 -5.79 -4.93 16.42
C ILE A 236 -7.21 -5.40 16.09
N GLU A 237 -7.99 -5.68 17.13
CA GLU A 237 -9.37 -6.20 17.00
C GLU A 237 -10.25 -5.35 16.08
N LYS A 238 -10.06 -4.03 16.12
CA LYS A 238 -10.82 -3.07 15.30
C LYS A 238 -10.57 -3.19 13.79
N LEU A 239 -9.45 -3.80 13.40
CA LEU A 239 -9.14 -4.09 12.01
C LEU A 239 -9.56 -5.50 11.61
N ASP A 240 -10.08 -6.34 12.50
CA ASP A 240 -10.53 -7.70 12.14
C ASP A 240 -11.95 -7.66 11.55
N GLY A 241 -12.08 -8.17 10.33
CA GLY A 241 -13.32 -8.11 9.56
C GLY A 241 -13.59 -6.80 8.84
N LEU A 242 -12.73 -5.78 9.04
CA LEU A 242 -12.78 -4.49 8.35
C LEU A 242 -12.79 -4.69 6.83
N ASP A 243 -13.75 -4.07 6.16
CA ASP A 243 -13.93 -4.19 4.72
C ASP A 243 -12.96 -3.27 3.98
N LEU A 244 -12.09 -3.85 3.16
CA LEU A 244 -11.12 -3.12 2.35
C LEU A 244 -11.60 -2.94 0.89
N GLY A 245 -12.87 -3.27 0.61
CA GLY A 245 -13.40 -3.38 -0.74
C GLY A 245 -12.90 -4.63 -1.47
N ASN A 246 -13.33 -4.83 -2.71
CA ASN A 246 -12.93 -5.96 -3.56
C ASN A 246 -13.08 -7.35 -2.90
N ASN A 247 -14.07 -7.52 -2.03
CA ASN A 247 -14.30 -8.72 -1.21
C ASN A 247 -13.13 -9.08 -0.27
N GLN A 248 -12.26 -8.12 0.04
CA GLN A 248 -11.17 -8.31 0.99
C GLN A 248 -11.61 -7.85 2.38
N LYS A 249 -11.34 -8.70 3.38
CA LYS A 249 -11.51 -8.37 4.78
C LYS A 249 -10.18 -8.46 5.49
N HIS A 250 -9.84 -7.39 6.20
CA HIS A 250 -8.65 -7.35 7.03
C HIS A 250 -8.79 -8.35 8.21
N ASN A 251 -7.69 -8.94 8.67
CA ASN A 251 -7.68 -10.02 9.67
C ASN A 251 -7.15 -9.57 11.04
N GLY A 252 -7.20 -8.27 11.30
CA GLY A 252 -6.65 -7.65 12.52
C GLY A 252 -5.12 -7.62 12.62
N CYS A 253 -4.39 -8.36 11.78
CA CYS A 253 -2.94 -8.51 11.92
C CYS A 253 -2.17 -7.47 11.10
N VAL A 254 -1.29 -6.73 11.76
CA VAL A 254 -0.40 -5.71 11.17
C VAL A 254 1.05 -5.96 11.59
N ARG A 255 1.99 -5.25 10.98
CA ARG A 255 3.43 -5.37 11.23
C ARG A 255 4.08 -3.99 11.34
N VAL A 256 4.94 -3.82 12.35
CA VAL A 256 5.69 -2.58 12.52
C VAL A 256 6.79 -2.52 11.46
N ASP A 257 6.59 -1.70 10.44
CA ASP A 257 7.53 -1.55 9.31
C ASP A 257 8.17 -0.15 9.28
N ASP A 258 7.69 0.76 10.11
CA ASP A 258 7.98 2.18 10.01
C ASP A 258 8.10 2.89 11.37
N ASP A 259 8.68 4.09 11.37
CA ASP A 259 8.68 5.02 12.49
C ASP A 259 8.11 6.38 12.07
N SER A 260 7.87 7.25 13.04
CA SER A 260 7.35 8.58 12.77
C SER A 260 8.17 9.62 13.51
N TRP A 261 8.57 10.67 12.80
CA TRP A 261 9.33 11.78 13.37
C TRP A 261 8.53 12.60 14.40
N SER A 262 7.19 12.54 14.35
CA SER A 262 6.30 13.29 15.25
C SER A 262 5.89 12.49 16.48
N PHE A 263 6.15 11.19 16.51
CA PHE A 263 5.73 10.32 17.60
C PHE A 263 6.75 10.30 18.74
N ASN A 264 6.23 10.22 19.96
CA ASN A 264 7.05 9.84 21.11
C ASN A 264 6.97 8.34 21.33
N THR A 265 5.95 7.89 22.06
CA THR A 265 5.75 6.49 22.46
C THR A 265 4.25 6.22 22.53
N CYS A 266 3.83 4.95 22.47
CA CYS A 266 2.43 4.56 22.66
C CYS A 266 1.46 5.12 21.62
N GLN A 267 1.84 5.09 20.34
CA GLN A 267 1.00 5.52 19.22
C GLN A 267 1.26 4.60 18.03
N ILE A 268 0.20 4.31 17.28
CA ILE A 268 0.23 3.48 16.07
C ILE A 268 -0.33 4.31 14.91
N ASP A 269 0.41 4.38 13.81
CA ASP A 269 -0.10 4.92 12.54
C ASP A 269 -0.32 3.79 11.54
N PHE A 270 -1.48 3.75 10.89
CA PHE A 270 -1.82 2.67 9.95
C PHE A 270 -1.68 3.11 8.50
N PHE A 271 -0.87 2.37 7.73
CA PHE A 271 -0.62 2.71 6.34
C PHE A 271 -1.77 2.26 5.43
N VAL A 272 -2.56 3.22 4.94
CA VAL A 272 -3.79 2.95 4.16
C VAL A 272 -3.67 3.22 2.66
N LEU A 273 -2.46 3.53 2.17
CA LEU A 273 -2.11 3.82 0.77
C LEU A 273 -2.52 5.19 0.23
N SER A 274 -3.80 5.58 0.34
CA SER A 274 -4.29 6.83 -0.26
C SER A 274 -5.24 7.63 0.63
N TYR A 275 -5.39 8.92 0.33
CA TYR A 275 -6.36 9.79 1.00
C TYR A 275 -7.82 9.30 0.84
N VAL A 276 -8.14 8.65 -0.29
CA VAL A 276 -9.47 8.05 -0.49
C VAL A 276 -9.69 6.88 0.46
N ASP A 277 -8.67 6.04 0.68
CA ASP A 277 -8.75 4.94 1.64
C ASP A 277 -8.91 5.47 3.07
N TYR A 278 -8.19 6.53 3.43
CA TYR A 278 -8.34 7.22 4.72
C TYR A 278 -9.78 7.67 4.97
N LEU A 279 -10.40 8.34 3.98
CA LEU A 279 -11.79 8.80 4.08
C LEU A 279 -12.79 7.64 4.15
N TRP A 280 -12.53 6.56 3.41
CA TRP A 280 -13.43 5.41 3.30
C TRP A 280 -13.46 4.57 4.57
N LEU A 281 -12.30 4.35 5.20
CA LEU A 281 -12.18 3.42 6.32
C LEU A 281 -12.76 3.95 7.64
N ASP A 282 -12.81 5.27 7.84
CA ASP A 282 -13.39 5.95 9.02
C ASP A 282 -13.06 5.23 10.35
N LEU A 283 -11.77 5.07 10.63
CA LEU A 283 -11.28 4.26 11.75
C LEU A 283 -11.36 5.00 13.10
N ASP A 284 -11.50 4.24 14.19
CA ASP A 284 -11.47 4.76 15.56
C ASP A 284 -10.13 5.48 15.85
N ASP A 285 -10.17 6.64 16.50
CA ASP A 285 -8.98 7.42 16.90
C ASP A 285 -8.05 6.74 17.94
N LYS A 286 -8.49 5.59 18.48
CA LYS A 286 -7.80 4.81 19.50
C LYS A 286 -8.06 3.33 19.36
N VAL A 287 -7.04 2.50 19.56
CA VAL A 287 -7.18 1.04 19.49
C VAL A 287 -6.51 0.33 20.65
N SER A 288 -7.00 -0.87 20.97
CA SER A 288 -6.28 -1.83 21.80
C SER A 288 -5.33 -2.62 20.88
N VAL A 289 -4.10 -2.83 21.34
CA VAL A 289 -3.06 -3.53 20.58
C VAL A 289 -2.64 -4.77 21.37
N GLU A 290 -2.65 -5.92 20.72
CA GLU A 290 -2.15 -7.17 21.28
C GLU A 290 -0.82 -7.56 20.61
N PHE A 291 0.22 -7.74 21.43
CA PHE A 291 1.51 -8.25 20.97
C PHE A 291 1.39 -9.76 20.78
N THR A 292 1.21 -10.19 19.54
CA THR A 292 1.00 -11.59 19.21
C THR A 292 1.63 -11.92 17.87
N GLU A 293 2.19 -13.12 17.77
CA GLU A 293 2.65 -13.67 16.50
C GLU A 293 1.43 -14.04 15.65
N CYS A 294 1.00 -13.11 14.82
CA CYS A 294 -0.10 -13.32 13.87
C CYS A 294 0.41 -13.29 12.43
N LYS A 295 -0.31 -13.94 11.53
CA LYS A 295 0.02 -13.95 10.10
C LYS A 295 -0.68 -12.80 9.39
N VAL A 296 0.09 -11.83 8.90
CA VAL A 296 -0.41 -10.78 8.01
C VAL A 296 -0.88 -11.39 6.68
N LYS A 297 -1.93 -10.83 6.08
CA LYS A 297 -2.37 -11.21 4.72
C LYS A 297 -1.85 -10.21 3.70
N ASN A 298 -1.84 -10.62 2.44
CA ASN A 298 -1.56 -9.73 1.34
C ASN A 298 -2.87 -9.13 0.81
N TYR A 299 -3.04 -7.82 0.98
CA TYR A 299 -4.21 -7.07 0.50
C TYR A 299 -3.93 -6.31 -0.80
N ILE A 300 -2.76 -6.48 -1.40
CA ILE A 300 -2.37 -5.76 -2.60
C ILE A 300 -3.19 -6.28 -3.80
N THR A 301 -3.72 -5.35 -4.58
CA THR A 301 -4.47 -5.62 -5.80
C THR A 301 -3.79 -4.94 -6.99
N ARG A 302 -4.23 -5.30 -8.21
CA ARG A 302 -3.82 -4.56 -9.42
C ARG A 302 -4.15 -3.07 -9.33
N HIS A 303 -5.26 -2.72 -8.67
CA HIS A 303 -5.66 -1.33 -8.49
C HIS A 303 -4.64 -0.57 -7.64
N HIS A 304 -4.17 -1.15 -6.53
CA HIS A 304 -3.11 -0.54 -5.71
C HIS A 304 -1.83 -0.30 -6.51
N LEU A 305 -1.42 -1.22 -7.39
CA LEU A 305 -0.26 -1.02 -8.27
C LEU A 305 -0.47 0.15 -9.25
N ALA A 306 -1.66 0.26 -9.82
CA ALA A 306 -2.01 1.35 -10.74
C ALA A 306 -2.06 2.71 -10.03
N LEU A 307 -2.65 2.77 -8.83
CA LEU A 307 -2.74 3.98 -8.00
C LEU A 307 -1.36 4.58 -7.75
N VAL A 308 -0.34 3.75 -7.55
CA VAL A 308 1.03 4.21 -7.31
C VAL A 308 1.90 4.25 -8.57
N LYS A 309 1.30 4.10 -9.77
CA LYS A 309 2.00 4.10 -11.07
C LYS A 309 3.12 3.06 -11.16
N ALA A 310 3.00 1.93 -10.45
CA ALA A 310 3.93 0.80 -10.53
C ALA A 310 3.65 -0.08 -11.77
N THR A 311 4.36 -1.19 -11.90
CA THR A 311 4.06 -2.19 -12.95
C THR A 311 2.61 -2.70 -12.85
N THR A 312 2.01 -3.05 -13.98
CA THR A 312 0.70 -3.74 -13.99
C THR A 312 0.84 -5.26 -13.92
N ASP A 313 2.06 -5.77 -13.85
CA ASP A 313 2.34 -7.20 -13.71
C ASP A 313 1.92 -7.69 -12.32
N GLN A 314 0.86 -8.48 -12.25
CA GLN A 314 0.34 -9.00 -10.98
C GLN A 314 1.19 -10.14 -10.41
N THR A 315 2.13 -10.70 -11.19
CA THR A 315 2.98 -11.81 -10.72
C THR A 315 3.93 -11.38 -9.60
N ILE A 316 4.17 -10.07 -9.45
CA ILE A 316 4.96 -9.54 -8.33
C ILE A 316 4.18 -9.48 -7.02
N ILE A 317 2.84 -9.46 -7.05
CA ILE A 317 2.02 -9.20 -5.86
C ILE A 317 2.37 -10.13 -4.69
N PRO A 318 2.51 -11.46 -4.88
CA PRO A 318 2.84 -12.37 -3.78
C PRO A 318 4.14 -12.02 -3.05
N SER A 319 5.15 -11.49 -3.75
CA SER A 319 6.45 -11.17 -3.15
C SER A 319 6.49 -9.81 -2.46
N LEU A 320 5.52 -8.93 -2.72
CA LEU A 320 5.51 -7.58 -2.14
C LEU A 320 5.30 -7.55 -0.62
N LEU A 321 4.67 -8.58 -0.04
CA LEU A 321 4.41 -8.65 1.41
C LEU A 321 5.69 -8.75 2.25
N ASP A 322 6.71 -9.42 1.70
CA ASP A 322 7.98 -9.72 2.35
C ASP A 322 9.17 -9.01 1.67
N ALA A 323 8.87 -8.09 0.74
CA ALA A 323 9.88 -7.37 -0.02
C ALA A 323 10.72 -6.49 0.91
N LYS A 324 12.04 -6.63 0.79
CA LYS A 324 13.01 -5.74 1.42
C LYS A 324 13.42 -4.64 0.45
N TYR A 325 13.99 -3.59 1.01
CA TYR A 325 14.56 -2.51 0.22
C TYR A 325 15.60 -3.04 -0.77
N VAL A 326 15.47 -2.60 -2.03
CA VAL A 326 16.47 -2.81 -3.09
C VAL A 326 16.97 -1.44 -3.52
N SER A 327 18.27 -1.20 -3.35
CA SER A 327 18.97 0.05 -3.71
C SER A 327 19.16 0.24 -5.21
#